data_AF-A0A3D5PB78-F1
#
_entry.id   AF-A0A3D5PB78-F1
#
_cell.length_a   1.000
_cell.length_b   1.000
_cell.length_c   1.000
_cell.angle_alpha   90.00
_cell.angle_beta   90.00
_cell.angle_gamma   90.00
#
_symmetry.space_group_name_H-M   'P 1'
#
loop_
_entity.id
_entity.type
_entity.pdbx_description
1 polymer ?
#
loop_
_entity_poly.entity_id
_entity_poly.type
_entity_poly.pdbx_seq_one_letter_code
_entity_poly.pdbx_strand_id
1 'polypeptide(L)'
;LYRHYPKLPEGDLTKKRAALVCEKACCGFSRQLGIGDYMLLSRGEQRSGGKTRSSILADMFESITAAIYLDGGMEKARKFVLRFVVPLLKEPKPKTFKDYKTALQEIVQKNPEDRLEYVLTGESGPDHYKHFTVEVCLDGNVVGKGGGRSKKEAEQQAAREALGLMGY
;
A
#
# COMPACT_ATOMS: atom_id res chain seq x y z
N LEU A 1 -16.46 -8.19 1.21
CA LEU A 1 -15.80 -8.64 -0.05
C LEU A 1 -16.54 -9.84 -0.64
N TYR A 2 -16.49 -11.02 -0.02
CA TYR A 2 -17.18 -12.24 -0.49
C TYR A 2 -18.64 -12.01 -0.95
N ARG A 3 -19.46 -11.39 -0.09
CA ARG A 3 -20.87 -11.07 -0.42
C ARG A 3 -21.06 -10.02 -1.51
N HIS A 4 -20.09 -9.13 -1.72
CA HIS A 4 -20.20 -8.00 -2.66
C HIS A 4 -19.58 -8.29 -4.04
N TYR A 5 -18.66 -9.24 -4.11
CA TYR A 5 -17.93 -9.61 -5.33
C TYR A 5 -17.95 -11.13 -5.53
N PRO A 6 -19.13 -11.77 -5.66
CA PRO A 6 -19.25 -13.22 -5.66
C PRO A 6 -18.62 -13.89 -6.89
N LYS A 7 -18.42 -13.12 -7.98
CA LYS A 7 -17.81 -13.61 -9.23
C LYS A 7 -16.30 -13.36 -9.32
N LEU A 8 -15.72 -12.69 -8.32
CA LEU A 8 -14.31 -12.32 -8.35
C LEU A 8 -13.46 -13.52 -7.88
N PRO A 9 -12.38 -13.88 -8.59
CA PRO A 9 -11.49 -14.96 -8.19
C PRO A 9 -10.91 -14.74 -6.78
N GLU A 10 -10.58 -15.83 -6.09
CA GLU A 10 -10.02 -15.78 -4.72
C GLU A 10 -8.73 -14.96 -4.63
N GLY A 11 -7.85 -15.08 -5.63
CA GLY A 11 -6.61 -14.30 -5.69
C GLY A 11 -6.88 -12.79 -5.71
N ASP A 12 -7.85 -12.34 -6.49
CA ASP A 12 -8.25 -10.94 -6.58
C ASP A 12 -8.99 -10.45 -5.34
N LEU A 13 -9.82 -11.30 -4.73
CA LEU A 13 -10.44 -11.03 -3.43
C LEU A 13 -9.38 -10.84 -2.34
N THR A 14 -8.33 -11.65 -2.36
CA THR A 14 -7.19 -11.58 -1.44
C THR A 14 -6.39 -10.31 -1.66
N LYS A 15 -6.04 -9.97 -2.91
CA LYS A 15 -5.37 -8.71 -3.27
C LYS A 15 -6.20 -7.50 -2.80
N LYS A 16 -7.52 -7.49 -3.00
CA LYS A 16 -8.42 -6.45 -2.50
C LYS A 16 -8.49 -6.39 -0.98
N ARG A 17 -8.59 -7.53 -0.30
CA ARG A 17 -8.59 -7.59 1.18
C ARG A 17 -7.31 -6.97 1.72
N ALA A 18 -6.15 -7.42 1.24
CA ALA A 18 -4.84 -6.93 1.67
C ALA A 18 -4.72 -5.42 1.52
N ALA A 19 -5.22 -4.86 0.42
CA ALA A 19 -5.20 -3.42 0.21
C ALA A 19 -6.09 -2.62 1.18
N LEU A 20 -7.22 -3.19 1.62
CA LEU A 20 -8.19 -2.51 2.48
C LEU A 20 -7.83 -2.54 3.97
N VAL A 21 -7.02 -3.53 4.38
CA VAL A 21 -6.64 -3.78 5.78
C VAL A 21 -5.13 -3.87 5.95
N CYS A 22 -4.37 -3.07 5.20
CA CYS A 22 -2.92 -2.93 5.38
C CYS A 22 -2.58 -1.81 6.37
N GLU A 23 -1.33 -1.79 6.84
CA GLU A 23 -0.79 -0.76 7.74
C GLU A 23 -1.14 0.66 7.27
N LYS A 24 -0.99 0.94 5.97
CA LYS A 24 -1.31 2.26 5.39
C LYS A 24 -2.78 2.61 5.53
N ALA A 25 -3.68 1.65 5.31
CA ALA A 25 -5.11 1.85 5.46
C ALA A 25 -5.48 2.05 6.94
N CYS A 26 -5.01 1.18 7.83
CA CYS A 26 -5.23 1.26 9.27
C CYS A 26 -4.71 2.59 9.85
N CYS A 27 -3.50 3.01 9.47
CA CYS A 27 -2.94 4.31 9.83
C CYS A 27 -3.81 5.48 9.33
N GLY A 28 -4.33 5.39 8.10
CA GLY A 28 -5.28 6.36 7.55
C GLY A 28 -6.56 6.46 8.39
N PHE A 29 -7.12 5.33 8.82
CA PHE A 29 -8.29 5.29 9.69
C PHE A 29 -8.00 5.92 11.06
N SER A 30 -6.82 5.63 11.64
CA SER A 30 -6.39 6.24 12.90
C SER A 30 -6.26 7.76 12.82
N ARG A 31 -5.74 8.27 11.71
CA ARG A 31 -5.65 9.72 11.47
C ARG A 31 -7.03 10.34 11.31
N GLN A 32 -7.96 9.67 10.60
CA GLN A 32 -9.35 10.13 10.47
C GLN A 32 -10.06 10.22 11.83
N LEU A 33 -9.71 9.33 12.76
CA LEU A 33 -10.25 9.32 14.12
C LEU A 33 -9.50 10.22 15.11
N GLY A 34 -8.36 10.81 14.72
CA GLY A 34 -7.53 11.59 15.64
C GLY A 34 -6.90 10.77 16.77
N ILE A 35 -6.69 9.45 16.59
CA ILE A 35 -6.24 8.55 17.67
C ILE A 35 -4.93 9.03 18.31
N GLY A 36 -4.01 9.61 17.53
CA GLY A 36 -2.71 10.11 18.01
C GLY A 36 -2.81 11.07 19.19
N ASP A 37 -3.89 11.84 19.29
CA ASP A 37 -4.08 12.82 20.38
C ASP A 37 -4.46 12.16 21.71
N TYR A 38 -5.02 10.96 21.65
CA TYR A 38 -5.44 10.17 22.81
C TYR A 38 -4.41 9.14 23.26
N MET A 39 -3.30 8.98 22.52
CA MET A 39 -2.28 8.00 22.85
C MET A 39 -1.49 8.40 24.10
N LEU A 40 -1.37 7.44 25.03
CA LEU A 40 -0.45 7.53 26.16
C LEU A 40 0.91 7.00 25.72
N LEU A 41 1.86 7.92 25.52
CA LEU A 41 3.21 7.62 25.07
C LEU A 41 4.24 8.06 26.11
N SER A 42 5.33 7.31 26.22
CA SER A 42 6.48 7.72 27.05
C SER A 42 7.06 9.05 26.55
N ARG A 43 7.77 9.79 27.41
CA ARG A 43 8.39 11.06 27.03
C ARG A 43 9.34 10.94 25.84
N GLY A 44 10.09 9.82 25.76
CA GLY A 44 10.98 9.53 24.64
C GLY A 44 10.21 9.33 23.34
N GLU A 45 9.14 8.56 23.40
CA GLU A 45 8.31 8.25 22.22
C GLU A 45 7.53 9.46 21.72
N GLN A 46 7.08 10.34 22.61
CA GLN A 46 6.49 11.62 22.23
C GLN A 46 7.49 12.51 21.49
N ARG A 47 8.73 12.62 21.99
CA ARG A 47 9.80 13.43 21.36
C ARG A 47 10.20 12.91 19.99
N SER A 48 10.15 11.61 19.76
CA SER A 48 10.46 10.98 18.47
C SER A 48 9.26 10.92 17.51
N GLY A 49 8.17 11.62 17.80
CA GLY A 49 7.02 11.76 16.91
C GLY A 49 6.07 10.57 16.90
N GLY A 50 6.05 9.73 17.95
CA GLY A 50 5.26 8.50 18.04
C GLY A 50 3.76 8.68 17.74
N LYS A 51 3.17 9.84 18.13
CA LYS A 51 1.77 10.19 17.82
C LYS A 51 1.42 10.18 16.33
N THR A 52 2.42 10.37 15.47
CA THR A 52 2.26 10.47 14.00
C THR A 52 2.86 9.28 13.25
N ARG A 53 3.58 8.40 13.95
CA ARG A 53 4.28 7.25 13.36
C ARG A 53 3.25 6.27 12.79
N SER A 54 3.43 5.91 11.52
CA SER A 54 2.44 5.11 10.79
C SER A 54 2.20 3.73 11.40
N SER A 55 3.25 3.05 11.84
CA SER A 55 3.14 1.72 12.46
C SER A 55 2.34 1.78 13.76
N ILE A 56 2.68 2.70 14.68
CA ILE A 56 1.97 2.89 15.95
C ILE A 56 0.49 3.24 15.70
N LEU A 57 0.22 4.11 14.73
CA LEU A 57 -1.15 4.45 14.36
C LEU A 57 -1.91 3.24 13.84
N ALA A 58 -1.30 2.40 12.99
CA ALA A 58 -1.94 1.19 12.50
C ALA A 58 -2.24 0.20 13.64
N ASP A 59 -1.26 -0.07 14.51
CA ASP A 59 -1.39 -0.97 15.65
C ASP A 59 -2.49 -0.51 16.61
N MET A 60 -2.61 0.80 16.83
CA MET A 60 -3.66 1.38 17.67
C MET A 60 -5.06 1.23 17.06
N PHE A 61 -5.22 1.27 15.73
CA PHE A 61 -6.51 0.99 15.10
C PHE A 61 -6.96 -0.45 15.37
N GLU A 62 -6.03 -1.41 15.21
CA GLU A 62 -6.29 -2.82 15.46
C GLU A 62 -6.60 -3.08 16.93
N SER A 63 -5.84 -2.45 17.83
CA SER A 63 -6.04 -2.53 19.29
C SER A 63 -7.41 -2.00 19.72
N ILE A 64 -7.84 -0.86 19.17
CA ILE A 64 -9.18 -0.31 19.43
C ILE A 64 -10.26 -1.23 18.86
N THR A 65 -10.05 -1.79 17.67
CA THR A 65 -10.99 -2.75 17.08
C THR A 65 -11.14 -3.99 17.97
N ALA A 66 -10.04 -4.50 18.53
CA ALA A 66 -10.05 -5.61 19.47
C ALA A 66 -10.75 -5.23 20.79
N ALA A 67 -10.51 -4.04 21.33
CA ALA A 67 -11.19 -3.56 22.53
C ALA A 67 -12.72 -3.47 22.32
N ILE A 68 -13.16 -2.94 21.18
CA ILE A 68 -14.60 -2.90 20.81
C ILE A 68 -15.17 -4.30 20.66
N TYR A 69 -14.40 -5.25 20.11
CA TYR A 69 -14.83 -6.65 20.01
C TYR A 69 -14.98 -7.31 21.39
N LEU A 70 -14.03 -7.09 22.30
CA LEU A 70 -14.06 -7.66 23.64
C LEU A 70 -15.19 -7.08 24.49
N ASP A 71 -15.45 -5.77 24.37
CA ASP A 71 -16.49 -5.08 25.14
C ASP A 71 -17.90 -5.25 24.54
N GLY A 72 -18.02 -5.10 23.21
CA GLY A 72 -19.30 -5.02 22.51
C GLY A 72 -19.64 -6.19 21.58
N GLY A 73 -18.74 -7.17 21.44
CA GLY A 73 -18.90 -8.33 20.57
C GLY A 73 -18.73 -8.06 19.07
N MET A 74 -18.85 -9.13 18.28
CA MET A 74 -18.59 -9.14 16.84
C MET A 74 -19.39 -8.09 16.05
N GLU A 75 -20.67 -7.92 16.34
CA GLU A 75 -21.51 -6.98 15.56
C GLU A 75 -21.12 -5.52 15.77
N LYS A 76 -20.66 -5.14 16.97
CA LYS A 76 -20.19 -3.77 17.24
C LYS A 76 -18.86 -3.51 16.54
N ALA A 77 -17.91 -4.45 16.65
CA ALA A 77 -16.63 -4.37 15.94
C ALA A 77 -16.83 -4.32 14.41
N ARG A 78 -17.72 -5.16 13.89
CA ARG A 78 -18.09 -5.18 12.47
C ARG A 78 -18.62 -3.82 12.00
N LYS A 79 -19.56 -3.23 12.74
CA LYS A 79 -20.12 -1.90 12.40
C LYS A 79 -19.05 -0.81 12.42
N PHE A 80 -18.15 -0.85 13.41
CA PHE A 80 -17.03 0.07 13.51
C PHE A 80 -16.10 -0.01 12.28
N VAL A 81 -15.58 -1.19 11.96
CA VAL A 81 -14.64 -1.39 10.83
C VAL A 81 -15.29 -1.07 9.49
N LEU A 82 -16.55 -1.48 9.27
CA LEU A 82 -17.23 -1.26 8.00
C LEU A 82 -17.45 0.23 7.68
N ARG A 83 -17.51 1.11 8.69
CA ARG A 83 -17.60 2.56 8.49
C ARG A 83 -16.41 3.14 7.72
N PHE A 84 -15.25 2.49 7.80
CA PHE A 84 -14.02 2.89 7.12
C PHE A 84 -13.79 2.12 5.81
N VAL A 85 -14.04 0.81 5.83
CA VAL A 85 -13.77 -0.05 4.67
C VAL A 85 -14.79 0.15 3.55
N VAL A 86 -16.08 0.37 3.86
CA VAL A 86 -17.13 0.51 2.83
C VAL A 86 -16.92 1.72 1.92
N PRO A 87 -16.55 2.92 2.42
CA PRO A 87 -16.18 4.04 1.55
C PRO A 87 -15.08 3.69 0.55
N LEU A 88 -14.00 3.02 1.00
CA LEU A 88 -12.89 2.60 0.13
C LEU A 88 -13.31 1.58 -0.94
N LEU A 89 -14.34 0.79 -0.68
CA LEU A 89 -14.91 -0.13 -1.68
C LEU A 89 -15.71 0.57 -2.78
N LYS A 90 -16.26 1.76 -2.49
CA LYS A 90 -17.07 2.55 -3.42
C LYS A 90 -16.25 3.51 -4.27
N GLU A 91 -15.00 3.77 -3.88
CA GLU A 91 -14.10 4.58 -4.70
C GLU A 91 -13.83 3.84 -6.04
N PRO A 92 -14.18 4.43 -7.19
CA PRO A 92 -14.06 3.78 -8.50
C PRO A 92 -12.60 3.45 -8.88
N LYS A 93 -11.65 4.06 -8.16
CA LYS A 93 -10.24 3.69 -8.14
C LYS A 93 -9.78 3.80 -6.69
N PRO A 94 -9.65 2.69 -5.93
CA PRO A 94 -8.91 2.79 -4.69
C PRO A 94 -7.54 3.41 -5.02
N LYS A 95 -7.04 4.31 -4.18
CA LYS A 95 -5.59 4.59 -4.12
C LYS A 95 -4.86 3.37 -3.58
N THR A 96 -5.15 2.19 -4.13
CA THR A 96 -4.34 1.01 -3.99
C THR A 96 -2.96 1.41 -4.47
N PHE A 97 -1.98 1.11 -3.64
CA PHE A 97 -0.63 0.90 -4.12
C PHE A 97 -0.76 -0.21 -5.17
N LYS A 98 -0.92 0.18 -6.44
CA LYS A 98 -0.95 -0.78 -7.54
C LYS A 98 0.47 -1.34 -7.55
N ASP A 99 0.59 -2.64 -7.28
CA ASP A 99 1.87 -3.32 -7.38
C ASP A 99 2.18 -3.51 -8.87
N TYR A 100 2.59 -2.40 -9.50
CA TYR A 100 2.93 -2.33 -10.91
C TYR A 100 4.10 -3.25 -11.21
N LYS A 101 5.05 -3.37 -10.28
CA LYS A 101 6.19 -4.29 -10.41
C LYS A 101 5.72 -5.73 -10.54
N THR A 102 4.87 -6.20 -9.63
CA THR A 102 4.31 -7.56 -9.71
C THR A 102 3.41 -7.74 -10.93
N ALA A 103 2.58 -6.75 -11.28
CA ALA A 103 1.72 -6.84 -12.46
C ALA A 103 2.53 -6.95 -13.77
N LEU A 104 3.59 -6.14 -13.91
CA LEU A 104 4.50 -6.22 -15.06
C LEU A 104 5.21 -7.57 -15.10
N GLN A 105 5.65 -8.08 -13.94
CA GLN A 105 6.29 -9.38 -13.85
C GLN A 105 5.35 -10.55 -14.21
N GLU A 106 4.09 -10.51 -13.77
CA GLU A 106 3.06 -11.50 -14.15
C GLU A 106 2.76 -11.47 -15.67
N ILE A 107 2.88 -10.31 -16.33
CA ILE A 107 2.68 -10.18 -17.78
C ILE A 107 3.88 -10.74 -18.54
N VAL A 108 5.09 -10.31 -18.19
CA VAL A 108 6.32 -10.74 -18.87
C VAL A 108 6.56 -12.24 -18.69
N GLN A 109 6.29 -12.81 -17.51
CA GLN A 109 6.43 -14.24 -17.26
C GLN A 109 5.51 -15.14 -18.09
N LYS A 110 4.54 -14.59 -18.84
CA LYS A 110 3.75 -15.37 -19.82
C LYS A 110 4.60 -15.80 -21.01
N ASN A 111 5.69 -15.09 -21.29
CA ASN A 111 6.68 -15.40 -22.30
C ASN A 111 8.00 -15.78 -21.59
N PRO A 112 8.37 -17.06 -21.52
CA PRO A 112 9.53 -17.50 -20.75
C PRO A 112 10.89 -16.96 -21.23
N GLU A 113 10.95 -16.54 -22.50
CA GLU A 113 12.15 -16.00 -23.15
C GLU A 113 12.42 -14.54 -22.74
N ASP A 114 11.39 -13.80 -22.31
CA ASP A 114 11.48 -12.37 -22.03
C ASP A 114 12.16 -12.13 -20.66
N ARG A 115 13.21 -11.30 -20.63
CA ARG A 115 13.97 -10.98 -19.42
C ARG A 115 13.68 -9.56 -18.94
N LEU A 116 13.02 -9.46 -17.79
CA LEU A 116 12.73 -8.19 -17.11
C LEU A 116 13.82 -7.83 -16.09
N GLU A 117 14.44 -6.66 -16.24
CA GLU A 117 15.46 -6.15 -15.32
C GLU A 117 15.15 -4.73 -14.84
N TYR A 118 15.55 -4.40 -13.61
CA TYR A 118 15.45 -3.05 -13.06
C TYR A 118 16.85 -2.52 -12.78
N VAL A 119 17.19 -1.39 -13.39
CA VAL A 119 18.51 -0.76 -13.32
C VAL A 119 18.41 0.58 -12.61
N LEU A 120 19.14 0.75 -11.50
CA LEU A 120 19.27 2.05 -10.85
C LEU A 120 20.20 2.93 -11.70
N THR A 121 19.65 3.98 -12.31
CA THR A 121 20.41 4.88 -13.20
C THR A 121 20.76 6.21 -12.57
N GLY A 122 20.17 6.55 -11.42
CA GLY A 122 20.51 7.78 -10.72
C GLY A 122 20.11 7.77 -9.25
N GLU A 123 20.90 8.49 -8.45
CA GLU A 123 20.59 8.83 -7.07
C GLU A 123 21.00 10.29 -6.82
N SER A 124 20.11 11.08 -6.24
CA SER A 124 20.34 12.51 -6.01
C SER A 124 19.67 12.98 -4.71
N GLY A 125 20.06 14.15 -4.23
CA GLY A 125 19.52 14.75 -3.01
C GLY A 125 20.29 14.34 -1.73
N PRO A 126 20.07 15.06 -0.61
CA PRO A 126 20.73 14.79 0.65
C PRO A 126 20.21 13.49 1.29
N ASP A 127 20.95 12.89 2.22
CA ASP A 127 20.60 11.58 2.81
C ASP A 127 19.18 11.48 3.39
N HIS A 128 18.68 12.58 3.96
CA HIS A 128 17.33 12.66 4.52
C HIS A 128 16.24 12.96 3.47
N TYR A 129 16.62 13.17 2.21
CA TYR A 129 15.73 13.48 1.10
C TYR A 129 16.28 12.95 -0.24
N LYS A 130 16.67 11.68 -0.24
CA LYS A 130 17.18 11.02 -1.45
C LYS A 130 16.07 10.79 -2.48
N HIS A 131 16.45 10.93 -3.74
CA HIS A 131 15.64 10.61 -4.91
C HIS A 131 16.39 9.58 -5.75
N PHE A 132 15.71 8.46 -6.04
CA PHE A 132 16.24 7.35 -6.84
C PHE A 132 15.54 7.34 -8.20
N THR A 133 16.32 7.12 -9.25
CA THR A 133 15.83 6.94 -10.62
C THR A 133 16.15 5.51 -11.06
N VAL A 134 15.12 4.79 -11.48
CA VAL A 134 15.22 3.40 -11.95
C VAL A 134 14.65 3.29 -13.35
N GLU A 135 15.32 2.52 -14.20
CA GLU A 135 14.82 2.10 -15.50
C GLU A 135 14.42 0.63 -15.45
N VAL A 136 13.35 0.27 -16.14
CA VAL A 136 12.96 -1.12 -16.36
C VAL A 136 13.29 -1.50 -17.80
N CYS A 137 14.01 -2.60 -17.96
CA CYS A 137 14.46 -3.12 -19.24
C CYS A 137 13.79 -4.45 -19.54
N LEU A 138 13.30 -4.62 -20.77
CA LEU A 138 12.83 -5.88 -21.33
C LEU A 138 13.79 -6.29 -22.45
N ASP A 139 14.50 -7.41 -22.26
CA ASP A 139 15.52 -7.90 -23.20
C ASP A 139 16.58 -6.85 -23.56
N GLY A 140 16.99 -6.08 -22.55
CA GLY A 140 17.98 -5.00 -22.69
C GLY A 140 17.42 -3.68 -23.22
N ASN A 141 16.17 -3.62 -23.70
CA ASN A 141 15.53 -2.39 -24.13
C ASN A 141 14.83 -1.70 -22.96
N VAL A 142 15.07 -0.41 -22.79
CA VAL A 142 14.39 0.37 -21.74
C VAL A 142 12.92 0.53 -22.10
N VAL A 143 12.04 -0.07 -21.29
CA VAL A 143 10.59 -0.04 -21.46
C VAL A 143 9.89 0.85 -20.42
N GLY A 144 10.62 1.50 -19.52
CA GLY A 144 10.06 2.48 -18.59
C GLY A 144 11.10 3.06 -17.64
N LYS A 145 10.80 4.22 -17.06
CA LYS A 145 11.63 4.95 -16.10
C LYS A 145 10.77 5.45 -14.94
N GLY A 146 11.34 5.47 -13.74
CA GLY A 146 10.60 5.82 -12.53
C GLY A 146 11.47 6.49 -11.49
N GLY A 147 10.93 7.52 -10.86
CA GLY A 147 11.55 8.24 -9.75
C GLY A 147 10.83 8.00 -8.43
N GLY A 148 11.55 7.98 -7.32
CA GLY A 148 10.96 7.79 -6.00
C GLY A 148 11.89 8.15 -4.84
N ARG A 149 11.32 8.29 -3.64
CA ARG A 149 12.09 8.54 -2.40
C ARG A 149 12.75 7.28 -1.84
N SER A 150 12.44 6.14 -2.44
CA SER A 150 13.07 4.86 -2.17
C SER A 150 13.25 4.11 -3.49
N LYS A 151 14.21 3.18 -3.54
CA LYS A 151 14.42 2.29 -4.70
C LYS A 151 13.12 1.55 -5.07
N LYS A 152 12.40 1.04 -4.06
CA LYS A 152 11.12 0.34 -4.25
C LYS A 152 10.05 1.23 -4.89
N GLU A 153 9.96 2.50 -4.50
CA GLU A 153 9.03 3.44 -5.12
C GLU A 153 9.41 3.76 -6.56
N ALA A 154 10.70 3.97 -6.83
CA ALA A 154 11.21 4.22 -8.18
C ALA A 154 10.92 3.04 -9.12
N GLU A 155 11.16 1.80 -8.67
CA GLU A 155 10.82 0.58 -9.43
C GLU A 155 9.32 0.49 -9.75
N GLN A 156 8.44 0.82 -8.79
CA GLN A 156 6.99 0.79 -9.00
C GLN A 156 6.56 1.81 -10.06
N GLN A 157 7.17 3.00 -10.10
CA GLN A 157 6.87 4.00 -11.13
C GLN A 157 7.43 3.61 -12.50
N ALA A 158 8.61 2.99 -12.54
CA ALA A 158 9.19 2.49 -13.79
C ALA A 158 8.29 1.39 -14.39
N ALA A 159 7.82 0.47 -13.55
CA ALA A 159 6.89 -0.58 -13.95
C ALA A 159 5.54 -0.01 -14.41
N ARG A 160 5.07 1.07 -13.77
CA ARG A 160 3.85 1.76 -14.17
C ARG A 160 3.96 2.36 -15.57
N GLU A 161 5.08 3.00 -15.88
CA GLU A 161 5.32 3.57 -17.21
C GLU A 161 5.36 2.45 -18.26
N ALA A 162 6.07 1.36 -17.99
CA ALA A 162 6.14 0.21 -18.88
C ALA A 162 4.77 -0.42 -19.15
N LEU A 163 3.96 -0.63 -18.11
CA LEU A 163 2.59 -1.12 -18.26
C LEU A 163 1.75 -0.19 -19.15
N GLY A 164 1.90 1.13 -19.00
CA GLY A 164 1.22 2.10 -19.83
C GLY A 164 1.63 2.02 -21.30
N LEU A 165 2.92 1.83 -21.59
CA LEU A 165 3.43 1.63 -22.95
C LEU A 165 2.96 0.31 -23.57
N MET A 166 2.76 -0.73 -22.75
CA MET A 166 2.20 -2.02 -23.17
C MET A 166 0.66 -2.01 -23.29
N GLY A 167 -0.01 -0.89 -22.98
CA GLY A 167 -1.46 -0.73 -23.12
C GLY A 167 -2.31 -1.16 -21.92
N TYR A 168 -1.73 -1.20 -20.71
CA TYR A 168 -2.38 -1.61 -19.45
C TYR A 168 -2.67 -0.45 -18.47
#